data_AF-A0A949XZ89-F1
#
_entry.id   AF-A0A949XZ89-F1
#
_cell.length_a   1.000
_cell.length_b   1.000
_cell.length_c   1.000
_cell.angle_alpha   90.00
_cell.angle_beta   90.00
_cell.angle_gamma   90.00
#
_symmetry.space_group_name_H-M   'P 1'
#
loop_
_entity.id
_entity.type
_entity.pdbx_description
1 polymer ?
#
loop_
_entity_poly.entity_id
_entity_poly.type
_entity_poly.pdbx_seq_one_letter_code
_entity_poly.pdbx_strand_id
1 'polypeptide(L)' 'GAIREARVERQPRPPMTVMGIKYLNAWGEWLDRFATSANVSRQELLAVAAARLAEQLGFEPPPPRL' A
#
# COMPACT_ATOMS: atom_id res chain seq x y z
N GLY A 1 48.88 -17.60 28.43
CA GLY A 1 47.43 -17.76 28.60
C GLY A 1 46.73 -16.68 27.79
N ALA A 2 45.80 -17.09 26.94
CA ALA A 2 44.90 -16.23 26.16
C ALA A 2 44.14 -15.27 27.09
N ILE A 3 43.68 -14.08 26.68
CA ILE A 3 42.48 -13.85 25.86
C ILE A 3 42.59 -12.43 25.27
N ARG A 4 42.53 -12.31 23.93
CA ARG A 4 42.21 -11.04 23.26
C ARG A 4 40.73 -11.08 22.91
N GLU A 5 39.94 -10.27 23.59
CA GLU A 5 38.51 -10.12 23.31
C GLU A 5 38.32 -9.47 21.94
N ALA A 6 37.86 -10.27 20.96
CA ALA A 6 37.41 -9.76 19.69
C ALA A 6 36.07 -9.04 19.91
N ARG A 7 36.08 -7.71 19.97
CA ARG A 7 34.85 -6.90 19.91
C ARG A 7 34.22 -7.11 18.54
N VAL A 8 33.14 -7.87 18.50
CA VAL A 8 32.29 -8.01 17.31
C VAL A 8 31.59 -6.66 17.09
N GLU A 9 32.12 -5.88 16.16
CA GLU A 9 31.52 -4.65 15.68
C GLU A 9 30.15 -5.00 15.09
N ARG A 10 29.08 -4.60 15.77
CA ARG A 10 27.71 -4.81 15.29
C ARG A 10 27.54 -3.98 14.02
N GLN A 11 27.47 -4.66 12.88
CA GLN A 11 27.08 -4.01 11.63
C GLN A 11 25.76 -3.25 11.83
N PRO A 12 25.65 -2.00 11.38
CA PRO A 12 24.39 -1.28 11.43
C PRO A 12 23.36 -2.04 10.60
N ARG A 13 22.19 -2.31 11.20
CA ARG A 13 21.10 -2.98 10.48
C ARG A 13 20.77 -2.13 9.24
N PRO A 14 20.64 -2.72 8.05
CA PRO A 14 20.26 -1.96 6.87
C PRO A 14 18.93 -1.25 7.15
N PRO A 15 18.76 0.02 6.71
CA PRO A 15 17.50 0.70 6.84
C PRO A 15 16.43 -0.15 6.16
N MET A 16 15.36 -0.46 6.90
CA MET A 16 14.20 -1.12 6.32
C MET A 16 13.60 -0.12 5.33
N THR A 17 13.92 -0.26 4.05
CA THR A 17 13.26 0.51 3.00
C THR A 17 11.84 0.00 2.92
N VAL A 18 10.94 0.56 3.72
CA VAL A 18 9.51 0.48 3.44
C VAL A 18 9.34 1.30 2.17
N MET A 19 9.48 0.64 1.01
CA MET A 19 9.07 1.14 -0.30
C MET A 19 7.54 1.24 -0.33
N GLY A 20 6.97 1.99 0.63
CA GLY A 20 5.62 2.48 0.54
C GLY A 20 5.66 3.54 -0.54
N ILE A 21 5.06 3.24 -1.68
CA ILE A 21 4.85 4.17 -2.79
C ILE A 21 4.22 5.43 -2.18
N LYS A 22 5.04 6.46 -1.92
CA LYS A 22 4.53 7.78 -1.55
C LYS A 22 3.83 8.28 -2.79
N TYR A 23 2.50 8.24 -2.79
CA TYR A 23 1.69 8.73 -3.89
C TYR A 23 2.08 10.19 -4.17
N LEU A 24 2.79 10.41 -5.28
CA LEU A 24 3.39 11.68 -5.70
C LEU A 24 2.38 12.65 -6.32
N ASN A 25 1.09 12.55 -5.98
CA ASN A 25 0.07 13.47 -6.48
C ASN A 25 -1.00 13.82 -5.44
N ALA A 26 -1.49 15.06 -5.49
CA ALA A 26 -2.50 15.60 -4.58
C ALA A 26 -3.81 14.78 -4.56
N TRP A 27 -4.10 14.11 -5.68
CA TRP A 27 -5.24 13.19 -5.80
C TRP A 27 -5.10 11.94 -4.93
N GLY A 28 -3.90 11.34 -4.87
CA GLY A 28 -3.63 10.19 -4.01
C GLY A 28 -3.77 10.55 -2.53
N GLU A 29 -3.22 11.69 -2.12
CA GLU A 29 -3.37 12.16 -0.73
C GLU A 29 -4.83 12.44 -0.37
N TRP A 30 -5.59 13.05 -1.27
CA TRP A 30 -7.02 13.30 -1.05
C TRP A 30 -7.79 11.99 -0.90
N LEU A 31 -7.53 11.01 -1.77
CA LEU A 31 -8.13 9.67 -1.67
C LEU A 31 -7.79 8.98 -0.36
N ASP A 32 -6.54 9.09 0.12
CA ASP A 32 -6.12 8.47 1.38
C ASP A 32 -6.81 9.15 2.59
N ARG A 33 -6.97 10.48 2.57
CA ARG A 33 -7.74 11.22 3.60
C ARG A 33 -9.20 10.83 3.59
N PHE A 34 -9.80 10.70 2.40
CA PHE A 34 -11.19 10.26 2.26
C PHE A 34 -11.38 8.83 2.75
N ALA A 35 -10.51 7.89 2.35
CA ALA A 35 -10.50 6.51 2.82
C ALA A 35 -10.43 6.44 4.35
N THR A 36 -9.53 7.23 4.96
CA THR A 36 -9.40 7.34 6.41
C THR A 36 -10.68 7.87 7.06
N SER A 37 -11.26 8.96 6.53
CA SER A 37 -12.48 9.57 7.07
C SER A 37 -13.69 8.65 6.96
N ALA A 38 -13.75 7.81 5.92
CA ALA A 38 -14.83 6.87 5.68
C ALA A 38 -14.58 5.49 6.34
N ASN A 39 -13.42 5.29 6.99
CA ASN A 39 -12.99 4.03 7.57
C ASN A 39 -13.08 2.84 6.58
N VAL A 40 -12.65 3.08 5.35
CA VAL A 40 -12.58 2.09 4.27
C VAL A 40 -11.18 2.04 3.69
N SER A 41 -10.83 0.91 3.08
CA SER A 41 -9.57 0.82 2.35
C SER A 41 -9.65 1.55 1.02
N ARG A 42 -8.51 2.09 0.56
CA ARG A 42 -8.39 2.66 -0.78
C ARG A 42 -8.74 1.64 -1.87
N GLN A 43 -8.44 0.36 -1.66
CA GLN A 43 -8.75 -0.70 -2.60
C GLN A 43 -10.26 -0.89 -2.77
N GLU A 44 -11.03 -0.85 -1.67
CA GLU A 44 -12.50 -0.90 -1.72
C GLU A 44 -13.08 0.30 -2.47
N LEU A 45 -12.56 1.50 -2.21
CA LEU A 45 -12.98 2.71 -2.93
C LEU A 45 -12.73 2.58 -4.44
N LEU A 46 -11.54 2.11 -4.83
CA LEU A 46 -11.20 1.90 -6.23
C LEU A 46 -12.04 0.80 -6.86
N ALA A 47 -12.35 -0.28 -6.14
CA ALA A 47 -13.21 -1.35 -6.62
C ALA A 47 -14.63 -0.84 -6.91
N VAL A 48 -15.21 -0.05 -6.01
CA VAL A 48 -16.54 0.56 -6.21
C VAL A 48 -16.52 1.54 -7.38
N ALA A 49 -15.49 2.40 -7.46
CA ALA A 49 -15.36 3.35 -8.56
C ALA A 49 -15.22 2.64 -9.92
N ALA A 50 -14.42 1.58 -9.99
CA ALA A 50 -14.25 0.77 -11.18
C ALA A 50 -15.55 0.06 -11.59
N ALA A 51 -16.30 -0.50 -10.63
CA ALA A 51 -17.58 -1.14 -10.89
C ALA A 51 -18.61 -0.15 -11.45
N ARG A 52 -18.74 1.04 -10.84
CA ARG A 52 -19.63 2.09 -11.34
C ARG A 52 -19.27 2.58 -12.73
N LEU A 53 -17.97 2.73 -13.00
CA LEU A 53 -17.50 3.12 -14.34
C LEU A 53 -17.78 2.03 -15.36
N ALA A 54 -17.56 0.76 -15.01
CA ALA A 54 -17.88 -0.38 -15.86
C ALA A 54 -19.37 -0.40 -16.23
N GLU A 55 -20.26 -0.21 -15.26
CA GLU A 55 -21.72 -0.11 -15.51
C GLU A 55 -22.07 1.04 -16.45
N GLN A 56 -21.50 2.24 -16.23
CA GLN A 56 -21.74 3.41 -17.09
C GLN A 56 -21.29 3.20 -18.54
N LEU A 57 -20.23 2.41 -18.73
CA LEU A 57 -19.71 2.05 -20.05
C LEU A 57 -20.40 0.82 -20.66
N GLY A 58 -21.35 0.21 -19.95
CA GLY A 58 -22.02 -1.02 -20.39
C GLY A 58 -21.10 -2.24 -20.44
N PHE A 59 -20.04 -2.25 -19.62
CA PHE A 59 -19.11 -3.37 -19.53
C PHE A 59 -19.76 -4.54 -18.79
N GLU A 60 -19.55 -5.76 -19.28
CA GLU A 60 -20.15 -6.96 -18.71
C GLU A 60 -19.61 -7.19 -17.28
N PRO A 61 -20.47 -7.52 -16.29
CA PRO A 61 -20.00 -7.83 -14.95
C PRO A 61 -19.09 -9.06 -14.97
N PRO A 62 -18.07 -9.12 -14.09
CA PRO A 62 -17.21 -10.29 -14.02
C PRO A 62 -18.04 -11.55 -13.66
N PRO A 63 -17.68 -12.72 -14.20
CA PRO A 63 -18.39 -13.96 -13.88
C PRO A 63 -18.35 -14.25 -12.37
N PRO A 64 -19.39 -14.87 -11.79
CA PRO A 64 -19.42 -15.22 -10.39
C PRO A 64 -18.24 -16.14 -10.05
N ARG A 65 -17.59 -15.90 -8.91
CA ARG A 65 -16.51 -16.76 -8.42
C ARG A 65 -17.10 -18.12 -8.04
N LEU A 66 -16.55 -19.20 -8.62
CA LEU A 66 -16.84 -20.59 -8.25
C LEU A 66 -16.32 -20.91 -6.85
#